data_AF-A0A8J3KXX1-F1
#
_entry.id   AF-A0A8J3KXX1-F1
#
_cell.length_a   1.000
_cell.length_b   1.000
_cell.length_c   1.000
_cell.angle_alpha   90.00
_cell.angle_beta   90.00
_cell.angle_gamma   90.00
#
_symmetry.space_group_name_H-M   'P 1'
#
loop_
_entity.id
_entity.type
_entity.pdbx_description
1 polymer ?
#
loop_
_entity_poly.entity_id
_entity_poly.type
_entity_poly.pdbx_seq_one_letter_code
_entity_poly.pdbx_strand_id
1 'polypeptide(L)'
;MRIARTALAVAVAALSLAAVQAPAHAVALCNEKPVTHLGTAEADVIVGTPGDDVILALAGDDTISGLGGNDVICAGEGNDTVYGESAALDAAAAGGNDTVFAGPGDDIVVGDFGAAEFPTVVGGVGWNDYLYGGDGADTLYGDAIDVSVTALATGAAFAADGVFGGPGADTVYGDARNLTIDVAGALGVEAAGNNLSGGDDNDTIYGNFDTVTTAGTVAGTGWRDTINAGPGDDTVHADAKTGNDKLTAAGDLAFTDLVNGGVGTDSADAGPGIDICANTETPTNCEA
;
A
#
# COMPACT_ATOMS: atom_id res chain seq x y z
N MET A 1 48.85 73.49 46.34
CA MET A 1 49.42 72.39 45.54
C MET A 1 48.40 71.26 45.51
N ARG A 2 47.48 71.26 44.53
CA ARG A 2 46.35 70.32 44.45
C ARG A 2 46.75 69.13 43.58
N ILE A 3 46.61 67.94 44.14
CA ILE A 3 46.94 66.65 43.53
C ILE A 3 45.78 66.27 42.59
N ALA A 4 46.03 66.24 41.29
CA ALA A 4 45.09 65.70 40.31
C ALA A 4 45.28 64.17 40.24
N ARG A 5 44.26 63.42 40.67
CA ARG A 5 44.19 61.97 40.50
C ARG A 5 43.69 61.65 39.09
N THR A 6 44.57 61.20 38.21
CA THR A 6 44.22 60.58 36.94
C THR A 6 43.72 59.15 37.20
N ALA A 7 42.43 58.92 36.99
CA ALA A 7 41.85 57.58 36.99
C ALA A 7 42.14 56.92 35.62
N LEU A 8 42.83 55.78 35.65
CA LEU A 8 43.09 54.94 34.48
C LEU A 8 41.88 54.02 34.28
N ALA A 9 41.06 54.29 33.26
CA ALA A 9 39.98 53.40 32.86
C ALA A 9 40.56 52.22 32.07
N VAL A 10 40.50 51.01 32.63
CA VAL A 10 40.85 49.77 31.93
C VAL A 10 39.62 49.35 31.11
N ALA A 11 39.72 49.49 29.79
CA ALA A 11 38.71 48.95 28.88
C ALA A 11 38.88 47.43 28.80
N VAL A 12 37.96 46.68 29.41
CA VAL A 12 37.85 45.23 29.21
C VAL A 12 37.12 45.02 27.89
N ALA A 13 37.85 44.64 26.84
CA ALA A 13 37.25 44.19 25.60
C ALA A 13 36.60 42.82 25.85
N ALA A 14 35.27 42.79 25.92
CA ALA A 14 34.53 41.54 25.91
C ALA A 14 34.65 40.93 24.51
N LEU A 15 35.49 39.91 24.39
CA LEU A 15 35.58 39.09 23.19
C LEU A 15 34.32 38.21 23.16
N SER A 16 33.29 38.65 22.44
CA SER A 16 32.11 37.82 22.21
C SER A 16 32.51 36.64 21.34
N LEU A 17 32.51 35.43 21.91
CA LEU A 17 32.47 34.21 21.12
C LEU A 17 31.12 34.21 20.38
N ALA A 18 31.14 34.62 19.11
CA ALA A 18 30.08 34.23 18.20
C ALA A 18 30.17 32.71 18.09
N ALA A 19 29.20 32.00 18.67
CA ALA A 19 29.02 30.59 18.39
C ALA A 19 28.79 30.49 16.88
N VAL A 20 29.75 29.89 16.17
CA VAL A 20 29.53 29.47 14.79
C VAL A 20 28.52 28.34 14.88
N GLN A 21 27.23 28.66 14.75
CA GLN A 21 26.24 27.64 14.44
C GLN A 21 26.64 27.08 13.07
N ALA A 22 27.15 25.86 13.06
CA ALA A 22 27.19 25.08 11.84
C ALA A 22 25.79 25.11 11.22
N PRO A 23 25.65 25.24 9.89
CA PRO A 23 24.33 25.13 9.28
C PRO A 23 23.74 23.79 9.76
N ALA A 24 22.51 23.84 10.27
CA ALA A 24 21.75 22.62 10.53
C ALA A 24 21.84 21.80 9.24
N HIS A 25 22.44 20.60 9.32
CA HIS A 25 22.44 19.70 8.18
C HIS A 25 20.96 19.45 7.87
N ALA A 26 20.53 19.77 6.64
CA ALA A 26 19.19 19.46 6.22
C ALA A 26 19.00 17.96 6.39
N VAL A 27 18.13 17.57 7.32
CA VAL A 27 17.77 16.18 7.51
C VAL A 27 16.87 15.82 6.33
N ALA A 28 17.25 14.81 5.56
CA ALA A 28 16.38 14.27 4.51
C ALA A 28 15.12 13.70 5.18
N LEU A 29 13.96 14.02 4.62
CA LEU A 29 12.67 13.59 5.14
C LEU A 29 11.88 12.84 4.06
N CYS A 30 11.15 11.83 4.48
CA CYS A 30 10.08 11.19 3.71
C CYS A 30 8.80 11.27 4.56
N ASN A 31 7.73 11.81 4.00
CA ASN A 31 6.47 12.07 4.72
C ASN A 31 6.67 12.70 6.12
N GLU A 32 7.46 13.79 6.18
CA GLU A 32 7.83 14.52 7.40
C GLU A 32 8.66 13.74 8.44
N LYS A 33 9.03 12.48 8.17
CA LYS A 33 9.87 11.65 9.06
C LYS A 33 11.35 11.66 8.64
N PRO A 34 12.30 11.66 9.59
CA PRO A 34 13.73 11.52 9.29
C PRO A 34 14.06 10.20 8.62
N VAL A 35 14.80 10.25 7.51
CA VAL A 35 15.20 9.08 6.73
C VAL A 35 16.21 8.21 7.50
N THR A 36 15.97 6.88 7.51
CA THR A 36 16.91 5.85 7.98
C THR A 36 17.73 5.26 6.83
N HIS A 37 17.15 5.16 5.63
CA HIS A 37 17.81 4.65 4.42
C HIS A 37 17.67 5.64 3.26
N LEU A 38 18.81 6.09 2.72
CA LEU A 38 18.86 7.08 1.65
C LEU A 38 19.51 6.47 0.41
N GLY A 39 18.80 6.48 -0.71
CA GLY A 39 19.29 6.13 -2.04
C GLY A 39 20.03 7.29 -2.72
N THR A 40 20.08 7.23 -4.04
CA THR A 40 20.80 8.11 -4.94
C THR A 40 19.91 8.53 -6.11
N ALA A 41 20.44 9.28 -7.07
CA ALA A 41 19.67 9.68 -8.26
C ALA A 41 19.84 8.68 -9.43
N GLU A 42 20.30 7.47 -9.12
CA GLU A 42 20.51 6.37 -10.05
C GLU A 42 19.80 5.14 -9.47
N ALA A 43 19.50 4.14 -10.32
CA ALA A 43 18.86 2.91 -9.88
C ALA A 43 19.58 2.25 -8.70
N ASP A 44 18.85 2.07 -7.61
CA ASP A 44 19.30 1.52 -6.34
C ASP A 44 18.59 0.21 -5.98
N VAL A 45 19.25 -0.56 -5.12
CA VAL A 45 18.63 -1.69 -4.41
C VAL A 45 18.71 -1.38 -2.93
N ILE A 46 17.57 -1.07 -2.33
CA ILE A 46 17.48 -0.66 -0.93
C ILE A 46 16.77 -1.75 -0.15
N VAL A 47 17.38 -2.16 0.95
CA VAL A 47 16.82 -3.16 1.88
C VAL A 47 16.82 -2.52 3.26
N GLY A 48 15.64 -2.42 3.86
CA GLY A 48 15.44 -1.96 5.22
C GLY A 48 15.86 -3.00 6.26
N THR A 49 15.23 -2.95 7.42
CA THR A 49 15.54 -3.77 8.58
C THR A 49 14.27 -4.42 9.11
N PRO A 50 14.34 -5.43 10.00
CA PRO A 50 13.14 -6.03 10.59
C PRO A 50 12.36 -5.14 11.59
N GLY A 51 12.55 -3.81 11.57
CA GLY A 51 11.70 -2.90 12.32
C GLY A 51 11.58 -1.55 11.60
N ASP A 52 10.66 -0.71 12.10
CA ASP A 52 10.22 0.53 11.45
C ASP A 52 11.35 1.36 10.80
N ASP A 53 11.24 1.52 9.49
CA ASP A 53 12.16 2.25 8.64
C ASP A 53 11.53 3.45 7.93
N VAL A 54 12.39 4.39 7.52
CA VAL A 54 12.01 5.52 6.69
C VAL A 54 12.95 5.55 5.50
N ILE A 55 12.47 5.12 4.35
CA ILE A 55 13.25 4.93 3.14
C ILE A 55 12.97 6.07 2.15
N LEU A 56 14.02 6.67 1.60
CA LEU A 56 13.95 7.67 0.54
C LEU A 56 14.92 7.26 -0.57
N ALA A 57 14.42 6.76 -1.70
CA ALA A 57 15.26 6.23 -2.77
C ALA A 57 15.73 7.32 -3.75
N LEU A 58 14.88 8.31 -4.02
CA LEU A 58 15.11 9.55 -4.78
C LEU A 58 14.78 9.45 -6.27
N ALA A 59 15.72 9.10 -7.14
CA ALA A 59 15.44 9.05 -8.57
C ALA A 59 16.19 7.88 -9.21
N GLY A 60 15.67 7.36 -10.32
CA GLY A 60 16.14 6.12 -10.92
C GLY A 60 15.11 5.01 -10.74
N ASP A 61 15.29 3.92 -11.46
CA ASP A 61 14.38 2.76 -11.36
C ASP A 61 14.83 1.89 -10.17
N ASP A 62 14.23 2.10 -9.01
CA ASP A 62 14.66 1.55 -7.74
C ASP A 62 13.96 0.22 -7.39
N THR A 63 14.66 -0.64 -6.65
CA THR A 63 14.05 -1.83 -6.03
C THR A 63 14.18 -1.72 -4.52
N ILE A 64 13.05 -1.69 -3.82
CA ILE A 64 12.98 -1.41 -2.39
C ILE A 64 12.27 -2.57 -1.68
N SER A 65 12.84 -3.02 -0.56
CA SER A 65 12.17 -3.89 0.42
C SER A 65 12.32 -3.29 1.80
N GLY A 66 11.22 -2.96 2.48
CA GLY A 66 11.25 -2.49 3.86
C GLY A 66 11.63 -3.58 4.85
N LEU A 67 11.24 -4.84 4.55
CA LEU A 67 11.23 -5.98 5.48
C LEU A 67 10.23 -5.72 6.61
N GLY A 68 10.41 -6.34 7.78
CA GLY A 68 9.44 -6.21 8.87
C GLY A 68 9.38 -4.81 9.45
N GLY A 69 8.22 -4.34 9.86
CA GLY A 69 8.10 -3.06 10.55
C GLY A 69 6.88 -2.28 10.07
N ASN A 70 6.66 -1.09 10.64
CA ASN A 70 5.73 -0.13 10.03
C ASN A 70 6.57 0.94 9.34
N ASP A 71 6.75 0.77 8.05
CA ASP A 71 7.69 1.51 7.25
C ASP A 71 7.05 2.71 6.57
N VAL A 72 7.88 3.69 6.24
CA VAL A 72 7.51 4.80 5.36
C VAL A 72 8.49 4.86 4.21
N ILE A 73 7.99 4.58 3.01
CA ILE A 73 8.81 4.46 1.82
C ILE A 73 8.42 5.56 0.83
N CYS A 74 9.40 6.35 0.40
CA CYS A 74 9.30 7.28 -0.73
C CYS A 74 10.26 6.79 -1.81
N ALA A 75 9.74 6.21 -2.90
CA ALA A 75 10.58 5.66 -3.96
C ALA A 75 11.16 6.81 -4.81
N GLY A 76 10.31 7.65 -5.37
CA GLY A 76 10.69 8.94 -5.94
C GLY A 76 10.40 9.02 -7.44
N GLU A 77 11.33 9.53 -8.25
CA GLU A 77 11.14 9.59 -9.71
C GLU A 77 11.77 8.38 -10.41
N GLY A 78 11.02 7.66 -11.23
CA GLY A 78 11.53 6.49 -11.96
C GLY A 78 10.52 5.37 -11.91
N ASN A 79 10.78 4.27 -12.62
CA ASN A 79 9.87 3.12 -12.59
C ASN A 79 10.33 2.17 -11.49
N ASP A 80 9.69 2.28 -10.33
CA ASP A 80 10.11 1.65 -9.10
C ASP A 80 9.40 0.31 -8.85
N THR A 81 10.07 -0.56 -8.10
CA THR A 81 9.46 -1.77 -7.54
C THR A 81 9.62 -1.76 -6.02
N VAL A 82 8.51 -1.62 -5.32
CA VAL A 82 8.47 -1.46 -3.86
C VAL A 82 7.71 -2.62 -3.22
N TYR A 83 8.34 -3.24 -2.24
CA TYR A 83 7.73 -4.14 -1.28
C TYR A 83 7.81 -3.45 0.09
N GLY A 84 6.69 -3.22 0.77
CA GLY A 84 6.74 -2.77 2.17
C GLY A 84 7.45 -3.82 3.03
N GLU A 85 7.13 -5.09 2.80
CA GLU A 85 7.91 -6.20 3.36
C GLU A 85 9.00 -6.71 2.41
N SER A 86 8.83 -7.91 1.85
CA SER A 86 9.87 -8.59 1.07
C SER A 86 9.29 -9.32 -0.14
N ALA A 87 10.09 -9.50 -1.19
CA ALA A 87 9.62 -10.14 -2.42
C ALA A 87 9.08 -11.59 -2.23
N ALA A 88 9.38 -12.26 -1.12
CA ALA A 88 8.81 -13.55 -0.76
C ALA A 88 8.63 -13.64 0.77
N LEU A 89 7.59 -14.34 1.22
CA LEU A 89 7.31 -14.51 2.65
C LEU A 89 8.54 -14.96 3.43
N ASP A 90 8.99 -14.11 4.35
CA ASP A 90 9.94 -14.47 5.40
C ASP A 90 9.18 -14.68 6.70
N ALA A 91 9.08 -15.93 7.15
CA ALA A 91 8.43 -16.27 8.42
C ALA A 91 9.12 -15.65 9.66
N ALA A 92 10.30 -15.06 9.49
CA ALA A 92 11.01 -14.32 10.53
C ALA A 92 10.76 -12.80 10.50
N ALA A 93 10.18 -12.26 9.43
CA ALA A 93 9.78 -10.85 9.38
C ALA A 93 8.54 -10.66 10.26
N ALA A 94 8.61 -9.70 11.16
CA ALA A 94 7.42 -9.24 11.87
C ALA A 94 6.76 -8.24 10.93
N GLY A 95 5.71 -8.66 10.21
CA GLY A 95 5.05 -7.78 9.25
C GLY A 95 4.56 -6.47 9.89
N GLY A 96 4.13 -5.49 9.12
CA GLY A 96 3.52 -4.30 9.68
C GLY A 96 2.81 -3.40 8.68
N ASN A 97 2.31 -2.28 9.20
CA ASN A 97 1.41 -1.40 8.48
C ASN A 97 2.25 -0.30 7.83
N ASP A 98 2.39 -0.38 6.52
CA ASP A 98 3.31 0.43 5.75
C ASP A 98 2.63 1.64 5.12
N THR A 99 3.42 2.66 4.82
CA THR A 99 2.99 3.80 4.03
C THR A 99 3.97 4.02 2.89
N VAL A 100 3.51 3.77 1.67
CA VAL A 100 4.34 3.84 0.46
C VAL A 100 3.86 4.96 -0.45
N PHE A 101 4.81 5.78 -0.89
CA PHE A 101 4.64 6.77 -1.94
C PHE A 101 5.60 6.39 -3.07
N ALA A 102 5.10 5.88 -4.19
CA ALA A 102 5.94 5.47 -5.30
C ALA A 102 6.47 6.71 -6.05
N GLY A 103 5.59 7.61 -6.47
CA GLY A 103 5.96 8.91 -7.03
C GLY A 103 5.69 8.96 -8.53
N PRO A 104 6.45 9.74 -9.31
CA PRO A 104 6.30 9.74 -10.76
C PRO A 104 7.02 8.55 -11.40
N GLY A 105 6.32 7.75 -12.21
CA GLY A 105 6.85 6.51 -12.76
C GLY A 105 5.74 5.56 -13.18
N ASP A 106 6.07 4.53 -13.96
CA ASP A 106 5.18 3.37 -14.04
C ASP A 106 5.65 2.37 -12.97
N ASP A 107 5.01 2.38 -11.80
CA ASP A 107 5.50 1.73 -10.59
C ASP A 107 4.79 0.41 -10.28
N ILE A 108 5.49 -0.46 -9.53
CA ILE A 108 4.92 -1.66 -8.91
C ILE A 108 5.04 -1.52 -7.40
N VAL A 109 3.90 -1.45 -6.71
CA VAL A 109 3.86 -1.35 -5.25
C VAL A 109 3.12 -2.54 -4.66
N VAL A 110 3.75 -3.19 -3.69
CA VAL A 110 3.17 -4.29 -2.91
C VAL A 110 3.28 -3.89 -1.45
N GLY A 111 2.17 -3.81 -0.72
CA GLY A 111 2.20 -3.45 0.69
C GLY A 111 3.03 -4.43 1.50
N ASP A 112 2.81 -5.73 1.34
CA ASP A 112 3.63 -6.75 1.99
C ASP A 112 4.53 -7.52 1.01
N PHE A 113 4.08 -8.70 0.59
CA PHE A 113 4.94 -9.72 -0.01
C PHE A 113 4.69 -9.91 -1.50
N GLY A 114 5.75 -10.00 -2.29
CA GLY A 114 5.63 -10.42 -3.69
C GLY A 114 4.92 -11.78 -3.80
N ALA A 115 5.49 -12.82 -3.17
CA ALA A 115 4.87 -14.15 -3.10
C ALA A 115 4.72 -14.61 -1.65
N ALA A 116 3.48 -14.91 -1.24
CA ALA A 116 3.14 -15.34 0.10
C ALA A 116 2.70 -16.81 0.13
N GLU A 117 3.66 -17.72 0.38
CA GLU A 117 3.40 -19.16 0.52
C GLU A 117 3.20 -19.55 1.99
N PHE A 118 1.95 -19.78 2.40
CA PHE A 118 1.61 -20.18 3.76
C PHE A 118 1.44 -21.71 3.87
N PRO A 119 2.42 -22.44 4.43
CA PRO A 119 2.32 -23.89 4.61
C PRO A 119 1.24 -24.27 5.63
N THR A 120 0.98 -23.40 6.61
CA THR A 120 -0.15 -23.42 7.55
C THR A 120 -0.48 -21.97 7.88
N VAL A 121 -1.67 -21.50 7.56
CA VAL A 121 -2.08 -20.14 7.94
C VAL A 121 -2.43 -20.13 9.43
N VAL A 122 -1.59 -19.51 10.26
CA VAL A 122 -1.84 -19.26 11.69
C VAL A 122 -1.73 -17.75 11.93
N GLY A 123 -2.72 -17.01 11.45
CA GLY A 123 -2.72 -15.54 11.44
C GLY A 123 -3.41 -15.01 10.19
N GLY A 124 -3.63 -13.70 10.13
CA GLY A 124 -3.98 -13.06 8.87
C GLY A 124 -2.84 -13.17 7.85
N VAL A 125 -3.19 -13.00 6.59
CA VAL A 125 -2.26 -12.65 5.52
C VAL A 125 -2.25 -11.12 5.47
N GLY A 126 -1.05 -10.57 5.51
CA GLY A 126 -0.81 -9.14 5.43
C GLY A 126 -1.26 -8.25 6.60
N TRP A 127 -1.04 -6.95 6.43
CA TRP A 127 -1.24 -5.86 7.39
C TRP A 127 -1.88 -4.65 6.70
N ASN A 128 -2.29 -3.62 7.46
CA ASN A 128 -3.08 -2.53 6.90
C ASN A 128 -2.18 -1.46 6.28
N ASP A 129 -2.11 -1.42 4.96
CA ASP A 129 -1.16 -0.58 4.25
C ASP A 129 -1.82 0.64 3.61
N TYR A 130 -1.00 1.66 3.37
CA TYR A 130 -1.38 2.89 2.67
C TYR A 130 -0.45 3.12 1.49
N LEU A 131 -0.94 2.85 0.29
CA LEU A 131 -0.16 2.85 -0.93
C LEU A 131 -0.64 3.97 -1.86
N TYR A 132 0.30 4.80 -2.32
CA TYR A 132 0.06 5.85 -3.30
C TYR A 132 0.98 5.61 -4.49
N GLY A 133 0.40 5.39 -5.67
CA GLY A 133 1.14 5.23 -6.93
C GLY A 133 1.79 6.54 -7.32
N GLY A 134 0.98 7.54 -7.64
CA GLY A 134 1.47 8.86 -8.03
C GLY A 134 1.15 9.12 -9.49
N ASP A 135 2.11 9.66 -10.23
CA ASP A 135 1.91 9.99 -11.64
C ASP A 135 2.46 8.85 -12.51
N GLY A 136 1.63 8.21 -13.34
CA GLY A 136 2.06 7.19 -14.30
C GLY A 136 1.11 6.00 -14.34
N ALA A 137 1.47 4.93 -15.05
CA ALA A 137 0.62 3.75 -15.13
C ALA A 137 1.09 2.71 -14.10
N ASP A 138 0.50 2.75 -12.91
CA ASP A 138 0.96 2.01 -11.75
C ASP A 138 0.23 0.67 -11.59
N THR A 139 0.88 -0.26 -10.88
CA THR A 139 0.25 -1.50 -10.42
C THR A 139 0.44 -1.66 -8.91
N LEU A 140 -0.65 -1.63 -8.17
CA LEU A 140 -0.64 -1.63 -6.71
C LEU A 140 -1.37 -2.85 -6.14
N TYR A 141 -0.78 -3.46 -5.12
CA TYR A 141 -1.32 -4.59 -4.36
C TYR A 141 -1.32 -4.25 -2.87
N GLY A 142 -2.49 -4.23 -2.24
CA GLY A 142 -2.63 -3.97 -0.81
C GLY A 142 -1.75 -4.88 0.03
N ASP A 143 -1.85 -6.20 -0.18
CA ASP A 143 -1.02 -7.17 0.53
C ASP A 143 0.08 -7.78 -0.36
N ALA A 144 -0.32 -8.51 -1.41
CA ALA A 144 0.59 -9.42 -2.10
C ALA A 144 0.32 -9.59 -3.59
N ILE A 145 1.29 -10.07 -4.37
CA ILE A 145 1.00 -10.44 -5.77
C ILE A 145 0.34 -11.81 -5.81
N ASP A 146 1.01 -12.82 -5.27
CA ASP A 146 0.54 -14.20 -5.28
C ASP A 146 0.46 -14.76 -3.86
N VAL A 147 -0.71 -15.24 -3.47
CA VAL A 147 -0.94 -15.92 -2.19
C VAL A 147 -1.24 -17.39 -2.43
N SER A 148 -0.51 -18.28 -1.75
CA SER A 148 -0.73 -19.72 -1.79
C SER A 148 -0.92 -20.30 -0.39
N VAL A 149 -2.01 -21.04 -0.19
CA VAL A 149 -2.37 -21.68 1.08
C VAL A 149 -2.45 -23.19 0.89
N THR A 150 -1.59 -23.94 1.57
CA THR A 150 -1.48 -25.40 1.40
C THR A 150 -1.88 -26.23 2.63
N ALA A 151 -2.22 -25.61 3.77
CA ALA A 151 -2.82 -26.35 4.91
C ALA A 151 -3.76 -25.52 5.78
N LEU A 152 -4.76 -26.20 6.33
CA LEU A 152 -5.83 -25.67 7.19
C LEU A 152 -5.34 -25.43 8.63
N ALA A 153 -5.52 -24.22 9.17
CA ALA A 153 -5.60 -24.04 10.62
C ALA A 153 -6.93 -23.41 11.05
N THR A 154 -7.32 -22.26 10.51
CA THR A 154 -8.59 -21.58 10.90
C THR A 154 -9.25 -20.70 9.84
N GLY A 155 -8.58 -20.40 8.72
CA GLY A 155 -9.01 -19.47 7.69
C GLY A 155 -7.83 -18.66 7.17
N ALA A 156 -8.00 -17.92 6.08
CA ALA A 156 -7.08 -16.87 5.64
C ALA A 156 -7.76 -15.52 5.84
N ALA A 157 -7.12 -14.60 6.54
CA ALA A 157 -7.71 -13.29 6.83
C ALA A 157 -6.84 -12.17 6.23
N PHE A 158 -7.30 -11.46 5.21
CA PHE A 158 -6.59 -10.35 4.57
C PHE A 158 -6.87 -9.05 5.35
N ALA A 159 -5.88 -8.15 5.39
CA ALA A 159 -5.99 -6.89 6.11
C ALA A 159 -6.78 -5.85 5.32
N ALA A 160 -6.97 -4.65 5.90
CA ALA A 160 -7.66 -3.55 5.22
C ALA A 160 -6.65 -2.53 4.70
N ASP A 161 -6.71 -2.24 3.42
CA ASP A 161 -5.73 -1.37 2.77
C ASP A 161 -6.35 -0.09 2.21
N GLY A 162 -5.53 0.95 2.17
CA GLY A 162 -5.78 2.18 1.43
C GLY A 162 -4.90 2.21 0.19
N VAL A 163 -5.46 1.92 -0.99
CA VAL A 163 -4.67 1.84 -2.22
C VAL A 163 -5.18 2.88 -3.22
N PHE A 164 -4.29 3.79 -3.63
CA PHE A 164 -4.62 4.95 -4.45
C PHE A 164 -3.64 5.01 -5.63
N GLY A 165 -4.16 4.84 -6.86
CA GLY A 165 -3.36 4.94 -8.08
C GLY A 165 -2.80 6.35 -8.27
N GLY A 166 -3.66 7.32 -8.57
CA GLY A 166 -3.27 8.71 -8.80
C GLY A 166 -3.53 9.10 -10.24
N PRO A 167 -2.79 10.07 -10.80
CA PRO A 167 -2.90 10.35 -12.23
C PRO A 167 -2.25 9.27 -13.11
N GLY A 168 -3.03 8.66 -13.98
CA GLY A 168 -2.56 7.73 -15.00
C GLY A 168 -3.41 6.46 -15.03
N ALA A 169 -3.11 5.55 -15.96
CA ALA A 169 -3.97 4.38 -16.17
C ALA A 169 -3.53 3.23 -15.26
N ASP A 170 -4.14 3.14 -14.09
CA ASP A 170 -3.67 2.32 -12.99
C ASP A 170 -4.36 0.96 -12.91
N THR A 171 -3.67 0.00 -12.29
CA THR A 171 -4.26 -1.27 -11.86
C THR A 171 -4.14 -1.43 -10.35
N VAL A 172 -5.27 -1.40 -9.66
CA VAL A 172 -5.34 -1.44 -8.19
C VAL A 172 -5.95 -2.76 -7.73
N TYR A 173 -5.27 -3.46 -6.84
CA TYR A 173 -5.76 -4.64 -6.12
C TYR A 173 -5.83 -4.31 -4.64
N GLY A 174 -7.01 -4.42 -4.04
CA GLY A 174 -7.18 -4.14 -2.62
C GLY A 174 -6.47 -5.15 -1.72
N ASP A 175 -6.35 -6.40 -2.14
CA ASP A 175 -5.56 -7.41 -1.43
C ASP A 175 -4.44 -7.94 -2.34
N ALA A 176 -4.72 -8.98 -3.13
CA ALA A 176 -3.73 -9.66 -3.95
C ALA A 176 -4.21 -9.99 -5.35
N ARG A 177 -3.28 -10.21 -6.28
CA ARG A 177 -3.67 -10.62 -7.64
C ARG A 177 -4.31 -12.00 -7.65
N ASN A 178 -3.60 -12.98 -7.11
CA ASN A 178 -3.98 -14.38 -7.19
C ASN A 178 -4.02 -15.01 -5.80
N LEU A 179 -5.13 -15.67 -5.50
CA LEU A 179 -5.29 -16.52 -4.32
C LEU A 179 -5.42 -17.99 -4.74
N THR A 180 -4.42 -18.80 -4.41
CA THR A 180 -4.44 -20.26 -4.61
C THR A 180 -4.61 -20.98 -3.29
N ILE A 181 -5.61 -21.86 -3.22
CA ILE A 181 -5.94 -22.64 -2.03
C ILE A 181 -5.94 -24.13 -2.40
N ASP A 182 -4.83 -24.80 -2.09
CA ASP A 182 -4.63 -26.23 -2.34
C ASP A 182 -4.89 -27.05 -1.07
N VAL A 183 -6.10 -26.93 -0.52
CA VAL A 183 -6.54 -27.73 0.62
C VAL A 183 -7.90 -28.38 0.35
N ALA A 184 -8.03 -29.65 0.73
CA ALA A 184 -9.28 -30.38 0.64
C ALA A 184 -10.19 -30.02 1.83
N GLY A 185 -11.19 -29.16 1.61
CA GLY A 185 -12.16 -28.78 2.63
C GLY A 185 -12.72 -27.38 2.40
N ALA A 186 -13.69 -26.98 3.22
CA ALA A 186 -14.16 -25.60 3.23
C ALA A 186 -13.19 -24.74 4.04
N LEU A 187 -12.64 -23.70 3.42
CA LEU A 187 -11.89 -22.64 4.11
C LEU A 187 -12.73 -21.38 4.21
N GLY A 188 -12.65 -20.73 5.36
CA GLY A 188 -13.04 -19.34 5.51
C GLY A 188 -11.96 -18.45 4.92
N VAL A 189 -12.30 -17.60 3.96
CA VAL A 189 -11.47 -16.43 3.59
C VAL A 189 -12.19 -15.22 4.15
N GLU A 190 -11.53 -14.47 5.02
CA GLU A 190 -12.01 -13.20 5.52
C GLU A 190 -11.15 -12.12 4.85
N ALA A 191 -11.65 -11.38 3.87
CA ALA A 191 -10.97 -10.15 3.49
C ALA A 191 -11.41 -9.05 4.47
N ALA A 192 -10.67 -7.97 4.60
CA ALA A 192 -11.15 -6.89 5.45
C ALA A 192 -12.14 -6.03 4.67
N GLY A 193 -11.70 -5.10 3.85
CA GLY A 193 -12.57 -4.10 3.26
C GLY A 193 -11.75 -2.87 3.06
N ASN A 194 -11.48 -2.60 1.80
CA ASN A 194 -10.41 -1.75 1.35
C ASN A 194 -10.97 -0.39 0.94
N ASN A 195 -10.12 0.63 0.99
CA ASN A 195 -10.43 1.97 0.52
C ASN A 195 -9.61 2.25 -0.73
N LEU A 196 -10.24 2.14 -1.89
CA LEU A 196 -9.56 2.10 -3.18
C LEU A 196 -9.91 3.29 -4.05
N SER A 197 -8.91 3.81 -4.75
CA SER A 197 -9.10 4.80 -5.80
C SER A 197 -8.20 4.50 -6.98
N GLY A 198 -8.75 4.60 -8.19
CA GLY A 198 -7.97 4.62 -9.41
C GLY A 198 -7.28 5.98 -9.52
N GLY A 199 -8.08 7.04 -9.63
CA GLY A 199 -7.58 8.40 -9.69
C GLY A 199 -8.06 9.07 -10.96
N ASP A 200 -7.18 9.77 -11.68
CA ASP A 200 -7.52 10.34 -12.98
C ASP A 200 -7.07 9.35 -14.08
N ASP A 201 -7.78 9.32 -15.22
CA ASP A 201 -7.58 8.41 -16.35
C ASP A 201 -8.29 7.05 -16.19
N ASN A 202 -8.08 6.12 -17.13
CA ASN A 202 -8.88 4.91 -17.22
C ASN A 202 -8.27 3.79 -16.38
N ASP A 203 -8.91 3.48 -15.27
CA ASP A 203 -8.36 2.58 -14.26
C ASP A 203 -9.01 1.19 -14.28
N THR A 204 -8.27 0.21 -13.76
CA THR A 204 -8.81 -1.11 -13.45
C THR A 204 -8.66 -1.41 -11.97
N ILE A 205 -9.77 -1.55 -11.26
CA ILE A 205 -9.78 -1.76 -9.81
C ILE A 205 -10.38 -3.12 -9.49
N TYR A 206 -9.66 -3.87 -8.66
CA TYR A 206 -10.09 -5.12 -8.05
C TYR A 206 -10.19 -4.86 -6.54
N GLY A 207 -11.38 -4.98 -5.97
CA GLY A 207 -11.57 -4.78 -4.54
C GLY A 207 -10.73 -5.75 -3.71
N ASN A 208 -10.53 -6.96 -4.24
CA ASN A 208 -9.74 -8.00 -3.60
C ASN A 208 -8.85 -8.71 -4.64
N PHE A 209 -9.36 -9.77 -5.31
CA PHE A 209 -8.57 -10.65 -6.18
C PHE A 209 -8.91 -10.55 -7.68
N ASP A 210 -7.92 -10.77 -8.56
CA ASP A 210 -8.20 -11.11 -9.96
C ASP A 210 -8.72 -12.54 -10.06
N THR A 211 -7.94 -13.48 -9.50
CA THR A 211 -8.20 -14.91 -9.61
C THR A 211 -8.16 -15.61 -8.27
N VAL A 212 -9.21 -16.37 -7.96
CA VAL A 212 -9.25 -17.31 -6.84
C VAL A 212 -9.31 -18.74 -7.38
N THR A 213 -8.29 -19.55 -7.08
CA THR A 213 -8.18 -20.95 -7.49
C THR A 213 -8.21 -21.88 -6.28
N THR A 214 -9.23 -22.73 -6.17
CA THR A 214 -9.41 -23.59 -5.00
C THR A 214 -9.63 -25.07 -5.37
N ALA A 215 -9.23 -25.98 -4.49
CA ALA A 215 -9.52 -27.42 -4.58
C ALA A 215 -10.85 -27.82 -3.90
N GLY A 216 -11.55 -26.86 -3.28
CA GLY A 216 -12.79 -27.04 -2.52
C GLY A 216 -13.56 -25.71 -2.38
N THR A 217 -14.71 -25.72 -1.71
CA THR A 217 -15.56 -24.52 -1.56
C THR A 217 -14.98 -23.51 -0.57
N VAL A 218 -14.79 -22.26 -0.98
CA VAL A 218 -14.44 -21.16 -0.06
C VAL A 218 -15.69 -20.44 0.42
N ALA A 219 -15.80 -20.26 1.74
CA ALA A 219 -16.79 -19.37 2.35
C ALA A 219 -16.11 -18.04 2.64
N GLY A 220 -16.55 -16.97 1.97
CA GLY A 220 -16.04 -15.62 2.20
C GLY A 220 -16.83 -14.86 3.27
N THR A 221 -16.15 -14.06 4.09
CA THR A 221 -16.77 -13.01 4.94
C THR A 221 -15.96 -11.71 4.86
N GLY A 222 -16.57 -10.52 4.86
CA GLY A 222 -15.81 -9.25 4.91
C GLY A 222 -15.28 -8.77 3.55
N TRP A 223 -16.16 -8.25 2.72
CA TRP A 223 -15.84 -7.75 1.38
C TRP A 223 -16.60 -6.45 1.25
N ARG A 224 -16.19 -5.44 2.03
CA ARG A 224 -16.89 -4.15 2.04
C ARG A 224 -15.91 -3.09 1.62
N ASP A 225 -15.72 -3.05 0.31
CA ASP A 225 -14.81 -2.11 -0.29
C ASP A 225 -15.52 -0.78 -0.50
N THR A 226 -14.79 0.29 -0.19
CA THR A 226 -15.15 1.64 -0.61
C THR A 226 -14.30 1.97 -1.81
N ILE A 227 -14.92 1.95 -3.00
CA ILE A 227 -14.22 2.14 -4.27
C ILE A 227 -14.69 3.45 -4.91
N ASN A 228 -13.73 4.32 -5.21
CA ASN A 228 -13.96 5.51 -5.99
C ASN A 228 -13.02 5.49 -7.20
N ALA A 229 -13.53 5.10 -8.37
CA ALA A 229 -12.67 4.93 -9.54
C ALA A 229 -12.05 6.27 -9.96
N GLY A 230 -12.87 7.30 -10.15
CA GLY A 230 -12.41 8.68 -10.32
C GLY A 230 -12.85 9.23 -11.67
N PRO A 231 -12.14 10.20 -12.26
CA PRO A 231 -12.41 10.62 -13.63
C PRO A 231 -11.73 9.68 -14.65
N GLY A 232 -12.50 9.01 -15.50
CA GLY A 232 -11.97 7.99 -16.40
C GLY A 232 -13.08 7.18 -17.04
N ASP A 233 -12.77 6.39 -18.08
CA ASP A 233 -13.63 5.25 -18.43
C ASP A 233 -13.12 4.02 -17.65
N ASP A 234 -13.70 3.79 -16.47
CA ASP A 234 -13.13 2.86 -15.48
C ASP A 234 -13.73 1.46 -15.52
N THR A 235 -12.94 0.47 -15.10
CA THR A 235 -13.37 -0.92 -14.92
C THR A 235 -13.19 -1.35 -13.46
N VAL A 236 -14.30 -1.57 -12.76
CA VAL A 236 -14.31 -1.99 -11.36
C VAL A 236 -14.84 -3.42 -11.21
N HIS A 237 -14.08 -4.24 -10.49
CA HIS A 237 -14.45 -5.54 -9.98
C HIS A 237 -14.38 -5.46 -8.45
N ALA A 238 -15.49 -5.21 -7.76
CA ALA A 238 -15.44 -5.01 -6.31
C ALA A 238 -15.07 -6.31 -5.55
N ASP A 239 -15.41 -7.45 -6.12
CA ASP A 239 -15.04 -8.76 -5.60
C ASP A 239 -13.98 -9.46 -6.47
N ALA A 240 -13.68 -10.71 -6.14
CA ALA A 240 -12.88 -11.58 -6.98
C ALA A 240 -13.46 -11.72 -8.41
N LYS A 241 -12.70 -11.31 -9.43
CA LYS A 241 -13.16 -11.30 -10.83
C LYS A 241 -13.40 -12.69 -11.42
N THR A 242 -12.51 -13.64 -11.19
CA THR A 242 -12.59 -15.00 -11.75
C THR A 242 -12.18 -16.10 -10.78
N GLY A 243 -12.69 -17.32 -11.00
CA GLY A 243 -12.34 -18.50 -10.20
C GLY A 243 -13.13 -19.75 -10.59
N ASN A 244 -12.60 -20.93 -10.27
CA ASN A 244 -13.21 -22.22 -10.58
C ASN A 244 -14.30 -22.66 -9.58
N ASP A 245 -14.53 -21.87 -8.53
CA ASP A 245 -15.45 -22.19 -7.45
C ASP A 245 -16.45 -21.07 -7.16
N LYS A 246 -17.57 -21.48 -6.56
CA LYS A 246 -18.67 -20.60 -6.16
C LYS A 246 -18.34 -20.01 -4.79
N LEU A 247 -17.84 -18.78 -4.74
CA LEU A 247 -17.84 -17.97 -3.50
C LEU A 247 -19.30 -17.93 -3.00
N THR A 248 -19.60 -18.65 -1.93
CA THR A 248 -20.95 -18.66 -1.35
C THR A 248 -20.95 -17.76 -0.13
N ALA A 249 -21.76 -16.69 -0.18
CA ALA A 249 -21.89 -15.76 0.90
C ALA A 249 -22.39 -16.44 2.19
N ALA A 250 -21.67 -16.24 3.29
CA ALA A 250 -22.15 -16.58 4.62
C ALA A 250 -23.04 -15.43 5.14
N GLY A 251 -24.25 -15.31 4.60
CA GLY A 251 -25.23 -14.29 4.98
C GLY A 251 -25.18 -13.03 4.11
N ASP A 252 -26.37 -12.52 3.74
CA ASP A 252 -26.64 -11.46 2.75
C ASP A 252 -26.00 -10.05 3.03
N LEU A 253 -25.01 -9.91 3.92
CA LEU A 253 -24.41 -8.60 4.28
C LEU A 253 -22.87 -8.58 4.28
N ALA A 254 -22.23 -9.70 3.91
CA ALA A 254 -20.77 -9.84 3.98
C ALA A 254 -20.04 -9.31 2.75
N PHE A 255 -20.76 -8.95 1.70
CA PHE A 255 -20.32 -8.43 0.40
C PHE A 255 -21.23 -7.22 0.15
N THR A 256 -20.78 -6.05 0.54
CA THR A 256 -21.62 -4.85 0.42
C THR A 256 -20.68 -3.75 0.04
N ASP A 257 -20.54 -3.58 -1.26
CA ASP A 257 -19.60 -2.65 -1.83
C ASP A 257 -20.26 -1.32 -2.08
N LEU A 258 -19.48 -0.26 -1.84
CA LEU A 258 -19.83 1.07 -2.27
C LEU A 258 -18.94 1.42 -3.45
N VAL A 259 -19.49 1.29 -4.65
CA VAL A 259 -18.78 1.59 -5.90
C VAL A 259 -19.27 2.92 -6.45
N ASN A 260 -18.34 3.84 -6.66
CA ASN A 260 -18.57 5.05 -7.40
C ASN A 260 -17.66 5.05 -8.64
N GLY A 261 -18.25 4.91 -9.84
CA GLY A 261 -17.51 4.97 -11.10
C GLY A 261 -16.94 6.36 -11.38
N GLY A 262 -17.60 7.42 -10.87
CA GLY A 262 -17.09 8.78 -10.98
C GLY A 262 -17.50 9.45 -12.28
N VAL A 263 -16.55 9.95 -13.07
CA VAL A 263 -16.84 10.73 -14.29
C VAL A 263 -16.25 10.02 -15.50
N GLY A 264 -17.11 9.37 -16.29
CA GLY A 264 -16.81 8.91 -17.64
C GLY A 264 -17.80 7.84 -18.06
N THR A 265 -17.34 6.83 -18.78
CA THR A 265 -18.12 5.64 -19.14
C THR A 265 -17.63 4.44 -18.34
N ASP A 266 -18.32 4.15 -17.24
CA ASP A 266 -17.81 3.25 -16.22
C ASP A 266 -18.53 1.90 -16.26
N SER A 267 -17.74 0.83 -16.09
CA SER A 267 -18.23 -0.53 -15.94
C SER A 267 -17.93 -1.03 -14.54
N ALA A 268 -18.96 -1.46 -13.82
CA ALA A 268 -18.80 -2.04 -12.49
C ALA A 268 -19.49 -3.40 -12.42
N ASP A 269 -18.76 -4.39 -11.94
CA ASP A 269 -19.32 -5.62 -11.41
C ASP A 269 -19.05 -5.65 -9.91
N ALA A 270 -20.08 -5.38 -9.11
CA ALA A 270 -19.94 -5.32 -7.66
C ALA A 270 -20.04 -6.70 -6.98
N GLY A 271 -20.17 -7.79 -7.74
CA GLY A 271 -20.11 -9.13 -7.17
C GLY A 271 -21.35 -9.52 -6.35
N PRO A 272 -21.32 -10.65 -5.62
CA PRO A 272 -22.49 -11.16 -4.91
C PRO A 272 -22.76 -10.45 -3.57
N GLY A 273 -23.68 -9.49 -3.50
CA GLY A 273 -23.91 -8.79 -2.24
C GLY A 273 -25.22 -8.03 -2.12
N ILE A 274 -25.21 -7.02 -1.25
CA ILE A 274 -26.14 -5.88 -1.33
C ILE A 274 -25.27 -4.68 -1.67
N ASP A 275 -25.19 -4.35 -2.96
CA ASP A 275 -24.17 -3.43 -3.44
C ASP A 275 -24.75 -2.09 -3.91
N ILE A 276 -24.07 -1.01 -3.55
CA ILE A 276 -24.48 0.35 -3.89
C ILE A 276 -23.53 0.89 -4.94
N CYS A 277 -24.02 0.93 -6.18
CA CYS A 277 -23.30 1.53 -7.29
C CYS A 277 -23.85 2.93 -7.61
N ALA A 278 -22.96 3.92 -7.74
CA ALA A 278 -23.27 5.26 -8.19
C ALA A 278 -22.38 5.61 -9.39
N ASN A 279 -22.92 6.44 -10.30
CA ASN A 279 -22.21 6.92 -11.50
C ASN A 279 -21.53 5.77 -12.27
N THR A 280 -22.30 4.75 -12.65
CA THR A 280 -21.83 3.61 -13.45
C THR A 280 -22.80 3.36 -14.60
N GLU A 281 -22.31 3.28 -15.83
CA GLU A 281 -23.09 3.16 -17.06
C GLU A 281 -23.46 1.70 -17.37
N THR A 282 -22.59 0.75 -17.04
CA THR A 282 -22.85 -0.69 -17.18
C THR A 282 -22.71 -1.46 -15.87
N PRO A 283 -23.58 -1.21 -14.86
CA PRO A 283 -23.54 -1.92 -13.60
C PRO A 283 -24.09 -3.35 -13.73
N THR A 284 -23.37 -4.31 -13.14
CA THR A 284 -23.86 -5.66 -12.84
C THR A 284 -23.76 -5.95 -11.35
N ASN A 285 -24.75 -6.67 -10.82
CA ASN A 285 -24.86 -6.99 -9.39
C ASN A 285 -24.83 -5.75 -8.48
N CYS A 286 -25.68 -4.76 -8.78
CA CYS A 286 -25.85 -3.56 -7.96
C CYS A 286 -27.31 -3.49 -7.48
N GLU A 287 -27.57 -3.92 -6.25
CA GLU A 287 -28.90 -3.98 -5.62
C GLU A 287 -29.15 -2.78 -4.71
N ALA A 288 -29.89 -1.79 -5.24
CA ALA A 288 -30.31 -0.59 -4.49
C ALA A 288 -31.17 -0.86 -3.23
#